data_AF-A0A956D922-F1
#
_entry.id   AF-A0A956D922-F1
#
_cell.length_a   1.000
_cell.length_b   1.000
_cell.length_c   1.000
_cell.angle_alpha   90.00
_cell.angle_beta   90.00
_cell.angle_gamma   90.00
#
_symmetry.space_group_name_H-M   'P 1'
#
loop_
_entity.id
_entity.type
_entity.pdbx_description
1 polymer ?
#
loop_
_entity_poly.entity_id
_entity_poly.type
_entity_poly.pdbx_seq_one_letter_code
_entity_poly.pdbx_strand_id
1 'polypeptide(L)'
;GVALMRQHVVAGIGNVYKSEVLYVERLDPFAKVERFDDATLLRVLERARQLLARNVGRGPRVTRRGEGGRHWVYGRSGDPCFTCGDPVRMRRQGDDGRSTYFCPTCQRTSV
;
A
#
# COMPACT_ATOMS: atom_id res chain seq x y z
N GLY A 1 -5.19 6.00 -3.13
CA GLY A 1 -5.27 4.57 -3.45
C GLY A 1 -5.54 4.31 -4.93
N VAL A 2 -6.75 4.64 -5.42
CA VAL A 2 -7.17 4.38 -6.81
C VAL A 2 -6.30 5.01 -7.88
N ALA A 3 -5.71 6.18 -7.62
CA ALA A 3 -4.81 6.84 -8.57
C ALA A 3 -3.60 5.97 -8.96
N LEU A 4 -3.01 5.26 -7.98
CA LEU A 4 -1.89 4.33 -8.23
C LEU A 4 -2.29 3.12 -9.10
N MET A 5 -3.58 2.84 -9.25
CA MET A 5 -4.07 1.72 -10.06
C MET A 5 -4.38 2.12 -11.51
N ARG A 6 -4.34 3.42 -11.84
CA ARG A 6 -4.57 3.90 -13.20
C ARG A 6 -3.35 3.57 -14.06
N GLN A 7 -3.46 2.51 -14.87
CA GLN A 7 -2.31 1.99 -15.64
C GLN A 7 -1.78 2.98 -16.69
N HIS A 8 -2.56 3.99 -17.09
CA HIS A 8 -2.09 5.09 -17.94
C HIS A 8 -1.24 6.14 -17.19
N VAL A 9 -1.30 6.17 -15.86
CA VAL A 9 -0.46 7.05 -15.01
C VAL A 9 0.80 6.31 -14.57
N VAL A 10 0.64 5.10 -14.04
CA VAL A 10 1.74 4.24 -13.62
C VAL A 10 1.37 2.78 -13.83
N ALA A 11 2.19 2.06 -14.59
CA ALA A 11 1.97 0.66 -14.89
C ALA A 11 2.56 -0.26 -13.80
N GLY A 12 1.92 -1.41 -13.58
CA GLY A 12 2.46 -2.49 -12.74
C GLY A 12 2.06 -2.44 -11.26
N ILE A 13 1.50 -1.32 -10.78
CA ILE A 13 0.95 -1.24 -9.43
C ILE A 13 -0.45 -1.84 -9.40
N GLY A 14 -0.61 -2.91 -8.61
CA GLY A 14 -1.86 -3.63 -8.35
C GLY A 14 -2.32 -3.53 -6.88
N ASN A 15 -3.37 -4.26 -6.50
CA ASN A 15 -3.95 -4.19 -5.15
C ASN A 15 -2.93 -4.43 -4.02
N VAL A 16 -2.02 -5.37 -4.21
CA VAL A 16 -0.94 -5.63 -3.24
C VAL A 16 -0.06 -4.40 -3.11
N TYR A 17 0.53 -3.93 -4.20
CA TYR A 17 1.52 -2.86 -4.14
C TYR A 17 0.90 -1.53 -3.71
N LYS A 18 -0.33 -1.18 -4.12
CA LYS A 18 -0.97 0.05 -3.63
C LYS A 18 -1.12 0.02 -2.09
N SER A 19 -1.53 -1.13 -1.53
CA SER A 19 -1.74 -1.27 -0.09
C SER A 19 -0.42 -1.25 0.68
N GLU A 20 0.55 -1.99 0.19
CA GLU A 20 1.84 -2.16 0.85
C GLU A 20 2.68 -0.88 0.80
N VAL A 21 2.73 -0.20 -0.35
CA VAL A 21 3.50 1.04 -0.51
C VAL A 21 2.91 2.15 0.36
N LEU A 22 1.58 2.35 0.30
CA LEU A 22 0.93 3.40 1.10
C LEU A 22 1.04 3.12 2.60
N TYR A 23 1.06 1.85 3.03
CA TYR A 23 1.34 1.51 4.42
C TYR A 23 2.78 1.85 4.82
N VAL A 24 3.77 1.43 4.02
CA VAL A 24 5.19 1.68 4.31
C VAL A 24 5.50 3.17 4.37
N GLU A 25 4.89 3.95 3.48
CA GLU A 25 5.01 5.42 3.45
C GLU A 25 4.06 6.13 4.43
N ARG A 26 3.25 5.37 5.20
CA ARG A 26 2.29 5.87 6.21
C ARG A 26 1.26 6.87 5.68
N LEU A 27 0.81 6.67 4.44
CA LEU A 27 -0.16 7.54 3.79
C LEU A 27 -1.57 6.93 3.81
N ASP A 28 -2.58 7.78 4.02
CA ASP A 28 -3.99 7.42 3.94
C ASP A 28 -4.33 7.02 2.50
N PRO A 29 -4.73 5.77 2.25
CA PRO A 29 -5.05 5.34 0.90
C PRO A 29 -6.34 5.96 0.35
N PHE A 30 -7.10 6.70 1.16
CA PHE A 30 -8.34 7.37 0.79
C PHE A 30 -8.23 8.89 0.72
N ALA A 31 -7.08 9.45 1.10
CA ALA A 31 -6.79 10.84 0.85
C ALA A 31 -6.76 11.13 -0.66
N LYS A 32 -7.21 12.34 -1.02
CA LYS A 32 -7.08 12.86 -2.38
C LYS A 32 -5.61 13.13 -2.70
N VAL A 33 -5.22 12.91 -3.96
CA VAL A 33 -3.83 13.10 -4.41
C VAL A 33 -3.36 14.54 -4.21
N GLU A 34 -4.25 15.52 -4.38
CA GLU A 34 -3.97 16.96 -4.18
C GLU A 34 -3.51 17.35 -2.77
N ARG A 35 -3.64 16.45 -1.77
CA ARG A 35 -3.13 16.70 -0.41
C ARG A 35 -1.63 16.45 -0.26
N PHE A 36 -0.98 15.89 -1.28
CA PHE A 36 0.42 15.47 -1.21
C PHE A 36 1.27 16.35 -2.12
N ASP A 37 2.43 16.74 -1.62
CA ASP A 37 3.45 17.40 -2.42
C ASP A 37 4.14 16.42 -3.38
N ASP A 38 4.78 16.95 -4.42
CA ASP A 38 5.48 16.15 -5.42
C ASP A 38 6.58 15.29 -4.80
N ALA A 39 7.26 15.78 -3.77
CA ALA A 39 8.27 15.02 -3.04
C ALA A 39 7.67 13.75 -2.42
N THR A 40 6.49 13.83 -1.81
CA THR A 40 5.78 12.66 -1.26
C THR A 40 5.33 11.71 -2.35
N LEU A 41 4.77 12.22 -3.45
CA LEU A 41 4.36 11.39 -4.57
C LEU A 41 5.55 10.65 -5.21
N LEU A 42 6.69 11.31 -5.36
CA LEU A 42 7.92 10.70 -5.85
C LEU A 42 8.44 9.60 -4.90
N ARG A 43 8.40 9.79 -3.58
CA ARG A 43 8.76 8.73 -2.61
C ARG A 43 7.87 7.50 -2.76
N VAL A 44 6.57 7.68 -2.95
CA VAL A 44 5.61 6.59 -3.18
C VAL A 44 5.97 5.81 -4.45
N LEU A 45 6.24 6.50 -5.56
CA LEU A 45 6.59 5.86 -6.83
C LEU A 45 7.93 5.13 -6.74
N GLU A 46 8.93 5.73 -6.09
CA GLU A 46 10.23 5.12 -5.87
C GLU A 46 10.11 3.86 -4.99
N ARG A 47 9.33 3.92 -3.91
CA ARG A 47 9.03 2.75 -3.08
C ARG A 47 8.34 1.65 -3.88
N ALA A 48 7.36 2.00 -4.71
CA ALA A 48 6.66 1.05 -5.56
C ALA A 48 7.63 0.36 -6.52
N ARG A 49 8.50 1.13 -7.18
CA ARG A 49 9.54 0.62 -8.08
C ARG A 49 10.47 -0.35 -7.36
N GLN A 50 10.94 -0.02 -6.16
CA GLN A 50 11.80 -0.89 -5.36
C GLN A 50 11.12 -2.21 -5.00
N LEU A 51 9.85 -2.16 -4.55
CA LEU A 51 9.10 -3.37 -4.21
C LEU A 51 8.82 -4.24 -5.44
N LEU A 52 8.47 -3.61 -6.58
CA LEU A 52 8.27 -4.31 -7.85
C LEU A 52 9.56 -5.00 -8.31
N ALA A 53 10.68 -4.27 -8.34
CA ALA A 53 11.98 -4.80 -8.77
C ALA A 53 12.43 -6.01 -7.93
N ARG A 54 12.21 -5.96 -6.62
CA ARG A 54 12.54 -7.07 -5.70
C ARG A 54 11.67 -8.32 -5.88
N ASN A 55 10.56 -8.19 -6.62
CA ASN A 55 9.60 -9.24 -6.87
C ASN A 55 9.53 -9.61 -8.36
N VAL A 56 10.55 -9.23 -9.14
CA VAL A 56 10.75 -9.74 -10.50
C VAL A 56 11.27 -11.17 -10.40
N GLY A 57 10.60 -12.10 -11.08
CA GLY A 57 10.99 -13.50 -11.13
C GLY A 57 9.91 -14.45 -10.62
N ARG A 58 10.31 -15.72 -10.45
CA ARG A 58 9.42 -16.79 -9.99
C ARG A 58 9.45 -16.85 -8.47
N GLY A 59 8.28 -16.86 -7.85
CA GLY A 59 8.14 -16.98 -6.40
C GLY A 59 6.94 -16.19 -5.87
N PRO A 60 6.60 -16.40 -4.59
CA PRO A 60 5.56 -15.61 -3.95
C PRO A 60 6.00 -14.16 -3.83
N ARG A 61 5.05 -13.23 -3.98
CA ARG A 61 5.30 -11.81 -3.75
C ARG A 61 5.60 -11.56 -2.26
N VAL A 62 6.68 -10.86 -1.97
CA VAL A 62 7.14 -10.49 -0.62
C VAL A 62 7.41 -9.00 -0.56
N THR A 63 6.67 -8.30 0.29
CA THR A 63 6.80 -6.85 0.53
C THR A 63 7.29 -6.54 1.94
N ARG A 64 7.27 -7.53 2.83
CA ARG A 64 7.85 -7.52 4.17
C ARG A 64 8.78 -8.72 4.34
N ARG A 65 10.01 -8.49 4.82
CA ARG A 65 10.94 -9.55 5.24
C ARG A 65 11.02 -9.54 6.76
N GLY A 66 10.66 -10.64 7.40
CA GLY A 66 10.65 -10.78 8.86
C GLY A 66 9.59 -11.77 9.34
N GLU A 67 9.62 -12.09 10.63
CA GLU A 67 8.65 -13.00 11.26
C GLU A 67 7.22 -12.46 11.18
N GLY A 68 6.25 -13.34 10.95
CA GLY A 68 4.82 -12.97 10.89
C GLY A 68 4.24 -12.79 9.48
N GLY A 69 5.04 -12.92 8.41
CA GLY A 69 4.51 -13.09 7.05
C GLY A 69 5.12 -12.21 5.96
N ARG A 70 4.62 -12.40 4.73
CA ARG A 70 5.18 -11.83 3.49
C ARG A 70 4.71 -10.41 3.17
N HIS A 71 3.65 -9.94 3.82
CA HIS A 71 3.03 -8.65 3.58
C HIS A 71 2.86 -7.88 4.89
N TRP A 72 2.85 -6.55 4.80
CA TRP A 72 2.61 -5.67 5.92
C TRP A 72 1.13 -5.60 6.28
N VAL A 73 0.25 -5.44 5.28
CA VAL A 73 -1.20 -5.26 5.48
C VAL A 73 -2.05 -6.07 4.50
N TYR A 74 -1.54 -6.36 3.29
CA TYR A 74 -2.32 -7.04 2.26
C TYR A 74 -2.68 -8.47 2.68
N GLY A 75 -3.98 -8.78 2.64
CA GLY A 75 -4.50 -10.09 3.06
C GLY A 75 -4.54 -10.29 4.57
N ARG A 76 -4.19 -9.27 5.37
CA ARG A 76 -4.07 -9.34 6.84
C ARG A 76 -5.22 -8.68 7.59
N SER A 77 -6.39 -8.55 6.96
CA SER A 77 -7.54 -7.89 7.61
C SER A 77 -7.92 -8.62 8.90
N GLY A 78 -7.99 -7.88 10.01
CA GLY A 78 -8.23 -8.44 11.36
C GLY A 78 -6.95 -8.71 12.14
N ASP A 79 -5.81 -8.92 11.46
CA ASP A 79 -4.54 -9.18 12.15
C ASP A 79 -3.96 -7.90 12.77
N PRO A 80 -3.15 -8.03 13.85
CA PRO A 80 -2.43 -6.91 14.42
C PRO A 80 -1.49 -6.23 13.42
N CYS A 81 -1.52 -4.90 13.36
CA CYS A 81 -0.52 -4.11 12.64
C CYS A 81 0.88 -4.37 13.23
N PHE A 82 1.88 -4.63 12.38
CA PHE A 82 3.26 -4.87 12.83
C PHE A 82 3.94 -3.65 13.46
N THR A 83 3.35 -2.46 13.35
CA THR A 83 3.90 -1.22 13.93
C THR A 83 3.19 -0.81 15.21
N CYS A 84 1.86 -0.86 15.25
CA CYS A 84 1.09 -0.30 16.36
C CYS A 84 0.14 -1.31 17.04
N GLY A 85 0.08 -2.57 16.58
CA GLY A 85 -0.80 -3.59 17.15
C GLY A 85 -2.28 -3.50 16.73
N ASP A 86 -2.78 -2.33 16.32
CA ASP A 86 -4.19 -2.19 15.94
C ASP A 86 -4.57 -3.07 14.74
N PRO A 87 -5.83 -3.59 14.69
CA PRO A 87 -6.27 -4.45 13.60
C PRO A 87 -6.17 -3.76 12.23
N VAL A 88 -5.51 -4.43 11.29
CA VAL A 88 -5.52 -4.06 9.88
C VAL A 88 -6.95 -4.14 9.35
N ARG A 89 -7.36 -3.16 8.55
CA ARG A 89 -8.69 -3.08 7.95
C ARG A 89 -8.61 -3.30 6.45
N MET A 90 -9.70 -3.77 5.87
CA MET A 90 -9.90 -3.85 4.43
C MET A 90 -11.16 -3.08 4.05
N ARG A 91 -11.06 -2.26 3.00
CA ARG A 91 -12.21 -1.59 2.39
C ARG A 91 -12.13 -1.69 0.87
N ARG A 92 -13.29 -1.74 0.22
CA ARG A 92 -13.42 -1.65 -1.24
C ARG A 92 -13.26 -0.19 -1.67
N GLN A 93 -12.51 0.06 -2.73
CA GLN A 93 -12.19 1.42 -3.18
C GLN A 93 -12.31 1.55 -4.71
N GLY A 94 -12.88 2.67 -5.15
CA GLY A 94 -13.13 2.97 -6.57
C GLY A 94 -14.30 2.19 -7.14
N ASP A 95 -14.69 2.55 -8.37
CA ASP A 95 -15.87 2.00 -9.06
C ASP A 95 -15.75 0.47 -9.27
N ASP A 96 -14.53 -0.01 -9.53
CA ASP A 96 -14.20 -1.43 -9.66
C ASP A 96 -14.25 -2.23 -8.33
N GLY A 97 -14.54 -1.59 -7.19
CA GLY A 97 -14.56 -2.26 -5.88
C GLY A 97 -13.22 -2.92 -5.52
N ARG A 98 -12.09 -2.29 -5.83
CA ARG A 98 -10.75 -2.86 -5.61
C ARG A 98 -10.45 -2.92 -4.11
N SER A 99 -10.06 -4.08 -3.59
CA SER A 99 -9.67 -4.22 -2.18
C SER A 99 -8.47 -3.32 -1.83
N THR A 100 -8.57 -2.61 -0.72
CA THR A 100 -7.52 -1.79 -0.12
C THR A 100 -7.37 -2.21 1.35
N TYR A 101 -6.21 -2.77 1.68
CA TYR A 101 -5.81 -3.08 3.06
C TYR A 101 -4.96 -1.93 3.62
N PHE A 102 -5.18 -1.59 4.89
CA PHE A 102 -4.53 -0.46 5.56
C PHE A 102 -4.61 -0.57 7.10
N CYS A 103 -3.74 0.12 7.82
CA CYS A 103 -3.84 0.29 9.26
C CYS A 103 -4.48 1.66 9.59
N PRO A 104 -5.62 1.72 10.30
CA PRO A 104 -6.34 2.97 10.55
C PRO A 104 -5.59 3.94 11.49
N THR A 105 -4.59 3.43 12.22
CA THR A 105 -3.81 4.23 13.17
C THR A 105 -2.51 4.71 12.53
N CYS A 106 -1.76 3.84 11.85
CA CYS A 106 -0.54 4.25 11.15
C CYS A 106 -0.80 5.12 9.92
N GLN A 107 -2.02 5.12 9.36
CA GLN A 107 -2.37 5.84 8.13
C GLN A 107 -3.52 6.84 8.36
N ARG A 108 -3.62 7.42 9.57
CA ARG A 108 -4.74 8.28 9.99
C ARG A 108 -4.71 9.68 9.38
N THR A 109 -3.52 10.26 9.25
CA THR A 109 -3.36 11.63 8.75
C THR A 109 -2.11 11.65 7.92
N SER A 110 -2.27 11.94 6.63
CA SER A 110 -1.11 12.26 5.81
C SER A 110 -1.02 13.78 5.78
N VAL A 111 0.07 14.28 6.33
CA VAL A 111 0.43 15.69 6.35
C VAL A 111 1.21 16.00 5.08
#